data_AF-A0A232EI46-F1
#
_entry.id   AF-A0A232EI46-F1
#
_cell.length_a   1.000
_cell.length_b   1.000
_cell.length_c   1.000
_cell.angle_alpha   90.00
_cell.angle_beta   90.00
_cell.angle_gamma   90.00
#
_symmetry.space_group_name_H-M   'P 1'
#
loop_
_entity.id
_entity.type
_entity.pdbx_description
1 polymer ?
#
loop_
_entity_poly.entity_id
_entity_poly.type
_entity_poly.pdbx_seq_one_letter_code
_entity_poly.pdbx_strand_id
1 'polypeptide(L)'
;MDHAMDTALVNAILLGQFGKAKQLVWHGADVSAKNELDQTALQYAVTDMSDIYKTKITPSYIFQHEVYCIHTVNFGAVSAKDEDVLFEANALQEYKTDDNAARLSLVQELLSAGADVNNRDHTGCSPIQCAIYTGDLELVEALIDAGANLDNGNYYGVTALHAAVLCRDAAMVRLLLSRKADLVCNCDSKGNTALHWAGLLNRNSSHAAVIEELLKYPAHMNIKNTQGLSAFHFIIRFADLSIVKRFMELGADITEETISFVYRVLRLAVYNRDKDVFQLLLERAETAGIPIDQKCDEYSYSVLHHASLYCKPEDVRSLVARGAEINAKNYEGMTPLFLCVRDSVISILRDNFAENGRQTIGVLLESGSDVNERSTQDDGSWTTLLQLAIDEWKATDAVKMIIEYVALVEARKITKPVFDKYNLTVIKRNAEMRIHLKNCRAELKSMKNCKIGDSLITYFAVLTEPIQVIARYMRNEQLLKEFQNSNYDVVYPIYSWRLRANCDLAIDRQRKFNQASTILSTTLQFYDPSDMIYEFIFKYLSQADIEFLIKSSQRNDDNAKSQ
;
A
#
# COMPACT_ATOMS: atom_id res chain seq x y z
N MET A 1 -12.12 4.92 -46.98
CA MET A 1 -10.77 5.12 -47.52
C MET A 1 -10.12 3.77 -47.47
N ASP A 2 -10.04 3.11 -48.62
CA ASP A 2 -9.41 1.80 -48.77
C ASP A 2 -7.90 1.96 -48.59
N HIS A 3 -7.38 1.42 -47.49
CA HIS A 3 -5.96 1.36 -47.17
C HIS A 3 -5.35 0.14 -47.86
N ALA A 4 -4.55 0.37 -48.89
CA ALA A 4 -4.04 -0.65 -49.79
C ALA A 4 -2.65 -1.16 -49.35
N MET A 5 -2.61 -2.34 -48.72
CA MET A 5 -1.81 -3.52 -49.12
C MET A 5 -1.86 -4.64 -48.06
N ASP A 6 -3.06 -5.11 -47.70
CA ASP A 6 -3.15 -6.42 -47.04
C ASP A 6 -3.02 -7.50 -48.10
N THR A 7 -1.81 -8.06 -48.22
CA THR A 7 -1.55 -9.21 -49.11
C THR A 7 -2.57 -10.32 -48.83
N ALA A 8 -2.93 -11.11 -49.85
CA ALA A 8 -3.84 -12.24 -49.70
C ALA A 8 -3.41 -13.19 -48.55
N LEU A 9 -2.10 -13.24 -48.28
CA LEU A 9 -1.49 -13.94 -47.17
C LEU A 9 -1.93 -13.38 -45.81
N VAL A 10 -1.75 -12.07 -45.56
CA VAL A 10 -2.16 -11.42 -44.29
C VAL A 10 -3.66 -11.59 -44.05
N ASN A 11 -4.48 -11.41 -45.10
CA ASN A 11 -5.93 -11.61 -45.00
C ASN A 11 -6.31 -13.06 -44.64
N ALA A 12 -5.61 -14.06 -45.19
CA ALA A 12 -5.84 -15.45 -44.84
C ALA A 12 -5.49 -15.74 -43.37
N ILE A 13 -4.43 -15.10 -42.85
CA ILE A 13 -4.00 -15.23 -41.45
C ILE A 13 -5.03 -14.59 -40.51
N LEU A 14 -5.47 -13.36 -40.80
CA LEU A 14 -6.47 -12.64 -40.00
C LEU A 14 -7.81 -13.38 -39.91
N LEU A 15 -8.18 -14.11 -40.96
CA LEU A 15 -9.41 -14.92 -40.99
C LEU A 15 -9.25 -16.31 -40.36
N GLY A 16 -8.10 -16.63 -39.76
CA GLY A 16 -7.80 -17.95 -39.18
C GLY A 16 -7.69 -19.07 -40.22
N GLN A 17 -7.52 -18.74 -41.50
CA GLN A 17 -7.46 -19.71 -42.60
C GLN A 17 -6.02 -20.20 -42.83
N PHE A 18 -5.40 -20.75 -41.79
CA PHE A 18 -3.97 -21.10 -41.81
C PHE A 18 -3.60 -22.08 -42.92
N GLY A 19 -4.46 -23.05 -43.25
CA GLY A 19 -4.22 -23.93 -44.40
C GLY A 19 -4.11 -23.19 -45.74
N LYS A 20 -4.90 -22.13 -45.95
CA LYS A 20 -4.79 -21.30 -47.16
C LYS A 20 -3.57 -20.38 -47.12
N ALA A 21 -3.26 -19.82 -45.95
CA ALA A 21 -2.05 -19.02 -45.77
C ALA A 21 -0.79 -19.84 -46.14
N LYS A 22 -0.71 -21.09 -45.67
CA LYS A 22 0.35 -22.04 -46.04
C LYS A 22 0.44 -22.30 -47.54
N GLN A 23 -0.69 -22.53 -48.21
CA GLN A 23 -0.73 -22.68 -49.67
C GLN A 23 -0.21 -21.44 -50.39
N LEU A 24 -0.56 -20.24 -49.91
CA LEU A 24 -0.07 -18.99 -50.48
C LEU A 24 1.46 -18.86 -50.31
N VAL A 25 2.00 -19.20 -49.14
CA VAL A 25 3.45 -19.24 -48.90
C VAL A 25 4.13 -20.24 -49.85
N TRP A 26 3.58 -21.45 -50.00
CA TRP A 26 4.11 -22.46 -50.93
C TRP A 26 4.11 -22.01 -52.40
N HIS A 27 3.14 -21.19 -52.79
CA HIS A 27 3.06 -20.59 -54.12
C HIS A 27 3.89 -19.30 -54.29
N GLY A 28 4.73 -18.96 -53.32
CA GLY A 28 5.66 -17.83 -53.40
C GLY A 28 5.07 -16.48 -53.02
N ALA A 29 4.06 -16.44 -52.15
CA ALA A 29 3.61 -15.19 -51.54
C ALA A 29 4.77 -14.50 -50.81
N ASP A 30 4.89 -13.19 -50.98
CA ASP A 30 5.92 -12.40 -50.33
C ASP A 30 5.67 -12.30 -48.81
N VAL A 31 6.44 -13.06 -48.04
CA VAL A 31 6.39 -13.08 -46.58
C VAL A 31 7.03 -11.84 -45.93
N SER A 32 7.77 -11.05 -46.70
CA SER A 32 8.44 -9.82 -46.26
C SER A 32 7.62 -8.55 -46.48
N ALA A 33 6.48 -8.67 -47.18
CA ALA A 33 5.59 -7.56 -47.46
C ALA A 33 5.12 -6.89 -46.15
N LYS A 34 5.22 -5.55 -46.11
CA LYS A 34 4.82 -4.71 -44.98
C LYS A 34 3.56 -3.93 -45.30
N ASN A 35 2.69 -3.76 -44.31
CA ASN A 35 1.56 -2.83 -44.38
C ASN A 35 2.00 -1.38 -43.98
N GLU A 36 1.05 -0.45 -43.91
CA GLU A 36 1.28 0.94 -43.48
C GLU A 36 1.83 1.08 -42.04
N LEU A 37 1.73 0.02 -41.25
CA LEU A 37 2.18 -0.08 -39.87
C LEU A 37 3.52 -0.82 -39.73
N ASP A 38 4.22 -1.08 -40.84
CA ASP A 38 5.46 -1.88 -40.92
C ASP A 38 5.33 -3.34 -40.43
N GLN A 39 4.10 -3.88 -40.38
CA GLN A 39 3.81 -5.25 -39.94
C GLN A 39 3.85 -6.22 -41.12
N THR A 40 4.39 -7.41 -40.87
CA THR A 40 4.51 -8.53 -41.82
C THR A 40 3.54 -9.65 -41.50
N ALA A 41 3.38 -10.59 -42.44
CA ALA A 41 2.61 -11.81 -42.23
C ALA A 41 3.02 -12.58 -40.96
N LEU A 42 4.30 -12.55 -40.59
CA LEU A 42 4.80 -13.17 -39.36
C LEU A 42 4.25 -12.49 -38.10
N GLN A 43 4.24 -11.15 -38.04
CA GLN A 43 3.65 -10.43 -36.91
C GLN A 43 2.16 -10.74 -36.76
N TYR A 44 1.41 -10.84 -37.86
CA TYR A 44 0.00 -11.23 -37.81
C TYR A 44 -0.21 -12.69 -37.37
N ALA A 45 0.67 -13.60 -37.78
CA ALA A 45 0.56 -15.02 -37.43
C ALA A 45 0.82 -15.29 -35.93
N VAL A 46 1.60 -14.42 -35.27
CA VAL A 46 1.94 -14.54 -33.85
C VAL A 46 1.07 -13.68 -32.93
N THR A 47 0.20 -12.83 -33.48
CA THR A 47 -0.80 -12.08 -32.71
C THR A 47 -2.12 -12.84 -32.69
N ASP A 48 -2.70 -13.06 -31.51
CA ASP A 48 -4.08 -13.53 -31.41
C ASP A 48 -5.04 -12.35 -31.47
N MET A 49 -5.66 -12.13 -32.64
CA MET A 49 -6.64 -11.06 -32.86
C MET A 49 -8.08 -11.50 -32.58
N SER A 50 -8.31 -12.77 -32.21
CA SER A 50 -9.65 -13.36 -32.18
C SER A 50 -10.57 -12.80 -31.08
N ASP A 51 -10.00 -12.19 -30.03
CA ASP A 51 -10.76 -11.57 -28.93
C ASP A 51 -11.07 -10.08 -29.15
N ILE A 52 -10.27 -9.37 -29.96
CA ILE A 52 -10.46 -7.94 -30.26
C ILE A 52 -11.78 -7.71 -31.00
N TYR A 53 -12.15 -8.64 -31.88
CA TYR A 53 -13.39 -8.56 -32.66
C TYR A 53 -14.64 -8.99 -31.86
N LYS A 54 -14.48 -9.67 -30.72
CA LYS A 54 -15.60 -10.16 -29.90
C LYS A 54 -16.06 -9.17 -28.85
N THR A 55 -15.18 -8.32 -28.30
CA THR A 55 -15.52 -7.56 -27.08
C THR A 55 -15.99 -6.12 -27.30
N LYS A 56 -15.78 -5.46 -28.47
CA LYS A 56 -16.19 -4.04 -28.68
C LYS A 56 -15.79 -3.10 -27.52
N ILE A 57 -14.69 -3.38 -26.82
CA ILE A 57 -14.21 -2.51 -25.74
C ILE A 57 -13.28 -1.46 -26.35
N THR A 58 -13.68 -0.20 -26.28
CA THR A 58 -12.80 0.98 -26.43
C THR A 58 -12.45 1.48 -25.04
N PRO A 59 -11.18 1.42 -24.59
CA PRO A 59 -10.78 2.01 -23.31
C PRO A 59 -10.78 3.53 -23.42
N SER A 60 -11.81 4.17 -22.87
CA SER A 60 -11.74 5.58 -22.51
C SER A 60 -11.02 5.69 -21.18
N TYR A 61 -10.04 6.60 -21.12
CA TYR A 61 -9.30 7.01 -19.92
C TYR A 61 -8.29 6.00 -19.35
N ILE A 62 -7.02 6.06 -19.79
CA ILE A 62 -5.82 6.09 -18.93
C ILE A 62 -4.65 6.71 -19.73
N PHE A 63 -3.92 7.61 -19.09
CA PHE A 63 -3.25 8.78 -19.65
C PHE A 63 -1.91 8.57 -20.40
N GLN A 64 -1.84 9.24 -21.56
CA GLN A 64 -0.79 10.15 -22.08
C GLN A 64 0.57 9.70 -22.61
N HIS A 65 0.96 8.42 -22.56
CA HIS A 65 1.98 7.94 -23.49
C HIS A 65 1.59 6.54 -23.98
N GLU A 66 1.26 6.45 -25.26
CA GLU A 66 1.16 5.20 -26.02
C GLU A 66 2.45 4.42 -25.77
N VAL A 67 2.46 3.31 -25.02
CA VAL A 67 3.67 2.51 -24.71
C VAL A 67 3.53 1.06 -25.22
N TYR A 68 2.43 0.76 -25.90
CA TYR A 68 2.01 -0.61 -26.19
C TYR A 68 1.90 -0.82 -27.70
N CYS A 69 2.24 -2.02 -28.16
CA CYS A 69 1.97 -2.40 -29.55
C CYS A 69 0.45 -2.28 -29.75
N ILE A 70 0.01 -1.42 -30.68
CA ILE A 70 -1.32 -0.78 -30.67
C ILE A 70 -2.52 -1.74 -30.86
N HIS A 71 -2.26 -3.06 -30.99
CA HIS A 71 -3.26 -4.11 -31.16
C HIS A 71 -3.30 -5.14 -30.03
N THR A 72 -2.24 -5.34 -29.24
CA THR A 72 -2.25 -6.24 -28.05
C THR A 72 -2.73 -5.53 -26.76
N VAL A 73 -3.09 -4.24 -26.90
CA VAL A 73 -3.54 -3.34 -25.82
C VAL A 73 -4.76 -3.87 -25.06
N ASN A 74 -5.57 -4.76 -25.64
CA ASN A 74 -6.73 -5.33 -24.92
C ASN A 74 -6.35 -6.32 -23.82
N PHE A 75 -5.11 -6.80 -23.75
CA PHE A 75 -4.67 -7.72 -22.69
C PHE A 75 -3.76 -7.07 -21.64
N GLY A 76 -2.98 -6.04 -22.02
CA GLY A 76 -1.97 -5.40 -21.16
C GLY A 76 -2.44 -4.15 -20.40
N ALA A 77 -3.54 -3.52 -20.82
CA ALA A 77 -4.06 -2.28 -20.20
C ALA A 77 -5.05 -2.55 -19.04
N VAL A 78 -4.92 -3.69 -18.35
CA VAL A 78 -5.71 -3.98 -17.13
C VAL A 78 -5.16 -3.13 -15.98
N SER A 79 -5.52 -1.85 -15.99
CA SER A 79 -5.37 -1.00 -14.83
C SER A 79 -6.26 -1.56 -13.72
N ALA A 80 -5.63 -2.29 -12.79
CA ALA A 80 -5.71 -2.18 -11.34
C ALA A 80 -7.03 -1.83 -10.61
N LYS A 81 -8.23 -1.93 -11.21
CA LYS A 81 -9.49 -1.66 -10.48
C LYS A 81 -10.70 -2.55 -10.76
N ASP A 82 -10.76 -3.37 -11.80
CA ASP A 82 -11.94 -4.21 -12.04
C ASP A 82 -11.69 -5.70 -11.77
N GLU A 83 -12.39 -6.24 -10.77
CA GLU A 83 -12.51 -7.68 -10.52
C GLU A 83 -13.20 -8.39 -11.70
N ASP A 84 -14.08 -7.70 -12.43
CA ASP A 84 -14.78 -8.21 -13.61
C ASP A 84 -13.82 -8.47 -14.80
N VAL A 85 -12.72 -7.73 -14.90
CA VAL A 85 -11.71 -7.90 -15.97
C VAL A 85 -10.72 -9.03 -15.65
N LEU A 86 -10.44 -9.28 -14.37
CA LEU A 86 -9.70 -10.48 -13.93
C LEU A 86 -10.51 -11.76 -14.17
N PHE A 87 -11.84 -11.68 -14.06
CA PHE A 87 -12.74 -12.77 -14.43
C PHE A 87 -12.65 -13.08 -15.94
N GLU A 88 -12.60 -12.06 -16.81
CA GLU A 88 -12.42 -12.25 -18.25
C GLU A 88 -11.02 -12.79 -18.63
N ALA A 89 -9.94 -12.28 -18.01
CA ALA A 89 -8.58 -12.79 -18.26
C ALA A 89 -8.39 -14.26 -17.82
N ASN A 90 -9.04 -14.67 -16.74
CA ASN A 90 -9.08 -16.09 -16.32
C ASN A 90 -10.02 -16.95 -17.19
N ALA A 91 -11.12 -16.38 -17.70
CA ALA A 91 -12.02 -17.07 -18.63
C ALA A 91 -11.36 -17.35 -19.99
N LEU A 92 -10.33 -16.59 -20.38
CA LEU A 92 -9.56 -16.80 -21.60
C LEU A 92 -8.56 -17.96 -21.52
N GLN A 93 -8.14 -18.38 -20.31
CA GLN A 93 -7.37 -19.62 -20.13
C GLN A 93 -8.19 -20.89 -20.44
N GLU A 94 -9.52 -20.81 -20.45
CA GLU A 94 -10.42 -21.94 -20.76
C GLU A 94 -10.67 -22.16 -22.26
N TYR A 95 -10.17 -21.29 -23.15
CA TYR A 95 -10.31 -21.43 -24.60
C TYR A 95 -8.99 -21.82 -25.30
N LYS A 96 -8.31 -22.86 -24.80
CA LYS A 96 -7.33 -23.60 -25.62
C LYS A 96 -8.09 -24.33 -26.73
N THR A 97 -8.24 -23.70 -27.90
CA THR A 97 -8.86 -24.33 -29.07
C THR A 97 -7.82 -25.08 -29.91
N ASP A 98 -8.27 -26.00 -30.76
CA ASP A 98 -7.47 -26.86 -31.67
C ASP A 98 -6.58 -26.09 -32.69
N ASP A 99 -6.54 -24.75 -32.64
CA ASP A 99 -5.92 -23.88 -33.64
C ASP A 99 -4.43 -23.52 -33.35
N ASN A 100 -3.95 -23.70 -32.12
CA ASN A 100 -2.56 -23.34 -31.76
C ASN A 100 -1.52 -24.16 -32.54
N ALA A 101 -1.76 -25.47 -32.74
CA ALA A 101 -0.86 -26.32 -33.53
C ALA A 101 -0.83 -25.90 -35.01
N ALA A 102 -1.98 -25.50 -35.56
CA ALA A 102 -2.08 -25.01 -36.94
C ALA A 102 -1.36 -23.67 -37.11
N ARG A 103 -1.49 -22.77 -36.12
CA ARG A 103 -0.80 -21.48 -36.04
C ARG A 103 0.72 -21.64 -35.93
N LEU A 104 1.18 -22.46 -34.98
CA LEU A 104 2.60 -22.78 -34.80
C LEU A 104 3.20 -23.32 -36.11
N SER A 105 2.49 -24.24 -36.76
CA SER A 105 2.95 -24.82 -38.01
C SER A 105 2.98 -23.81 -39.16
N LEU A 106 2.05 -22.85 -39.21
CA LEU A 106 2.13 -21.72 -40.16
C LEU A 106 3.34 -20.83 -39.87
N VAL A 107 3.61 -20.51 -38.60
CA VAL A 107 4.74 -19.66 -38.21
C VAL A 107 6.07 -20.31 -38.60
N GLN A 108 6.22 -21.62 -38.39
CA GLN A 108 7.38 -22.38 -38.87
C GLN A 108 7.54 -22.32 -40.39
N GLU A 109 6.44 -22.41 -41.15
CA GLU A 109 6.47 -22.29 -42.61
C GLU A 109 6.87 -20.87 -43.06
N LEU A 110 6.32 -19.82 -42.45
CA LEU A 110 6.69 -18.43 -42.73
C LEU A 110 8.18 -18.18 -42.48
N LEU A 111 8.72 -18.67 -41.36
CA LEU A 111 10.14 -18.58 -41.04
C LEU A 111 11.01 -19.35 -42.05
N SER A 112 10.57 -20.55 -42.46
CA SER A 112 11.27 -21.34 -43.48
C SER A 112 11.27 -20.68 -44.87
N ALA A 113 10.25 -19.87 -45.16
CA ALA A 113 10.13 -19.07 -46.37
C ALA A 113 10.93 -17.76 -46.32
N GLY A 114 11.68 -17.49 -45.25
CA GLY A 114 12.54 -16.32 -45.12
C GLY A 114 11.89 -15.10 -44.49
N ALA A 115 10.78 -15.26 -43.74
CA ALA A 115 10.23 -14.16 -42.96
C ALA A 115 11.26 -13.63 -41.94
N ASP A 116 11.42 -12.31 -41.86
CA ASP A 116 12.33 -11.69 -40.90
C ASP A 116 11.77 -11.78 -39.48
N VAL A 117 12.34 -12.70 -38.69
CA VAL A 117 11.98 -12.94 -37.28
C VAL A 117 12.22 -11.71 -36.38
N ASN A 118 13.03 -10.75 -36.83
CA ASN A 118 13.38 -9.54 -36.12
C ASN A 118 12.78 -8.27 -36.74
N ASN A 119 11.82 -8.39 -37.66
CA ASN A 119 11.16 -7.24 -38.24
C ASN A 119 10.58 -6.32 -37.17
N ARG A 120 10.61 -5.01 -37.38
CA ARG A 120 10.09 -4.02 -36.44
C ARG A 120 8.93 -3.27 -37.07
N ASP A 121 7.81 -3.24 -36.36
CA ASP A 121 6.64 -2.45 -36.76
C ASP A 121 6.85 -0.94 -36.50
N HIS A 122 5.85 -0.11 -36.81
CA HIS A 122 5.90 1.34 -36.63
C HIS A 122 6.05 1.79 -35.16
N THR A 123 5.85 0.90 -34.18
CA THR A 123 6.13 1.15 -32.76
C THR A 123 7.47 0.55 -32.30
N GLY A 124 8.17 -0.10 -33.23
CA GLY A 124 9.41 -0.80 -32.99
C GLY A 124 9.23 -2.18 -32.38
N CYS A 125 8.00 -2.73 -32.33
CA CYS A 125 7.71 -4.06 -31.80
C CYS A 125 8.13 -5.17 -32.79
N SER A 126 8.75 -6.21 -32.25
CA SER A 126 9.20 -7.42 -32.95
C SER A 126 8.19 -8.56 -32.85
N PRO A 127 8.22 -9.55 -33.78
CA PRO A 127 7.36 -10.73 -33.71
C PRO A 127 7.36 -11.42 -32.34
N ILE A 128 8.51 -11.54 -31.67
CA ILE A 128 8.59 -12.20 -30.36
C ILE A 128 7.88 -11.41 -29.26
N GLN A 129 7.95 -10.07 -29.27
CA GLN A 129 7.20 -9.24 -28.33
C GLN A 129 5.70 -9.40 -28.53
N CYS A 130 5.23 -9.53 -29.77
CA CYS A 130 3.83 -9.79 -30.07
C CYS A 130 3.40 -11.20 -29.60
N ALA A 131 4.23 -12.21 -29.87
CA ALA A 131 3.96 -13.61 -29.52
C ALA A 131 3.80 -13.82 -28.01
N ILE A 132 4.55 -13.09 -27.18
CA ILE A 132 4.49 -13.23 -25.73
C ILE A 132 3.09 -12.95 -25.16
N TYR A 133 2.32 -12.03 -25.77
CA TYR A 133 0.96 -11.73 -25.32
C TYR A 133 -0.03 -12.89 -25.55
N THR A 134 0.33 -13.90 -26.34
CA THR A 134 -0.50 -15.11 -26.54
C THR A 134 -0.39 -16.11 -25.39
N GLY A 135 0.67 -16.04 -24.57
CA GLY A 135 0.99 -17.06 -23.58
C GLY A 135 1.43 -18.42 -24.16
N ASP A 136 1.59 -18.54 -25.49
CA ASP A 136 2.02 -19.78 -26.15
C ASP A 136 3.55 -19.93 -26.10
N LEU A 137 4.01 -20.78 -25.18
CA LEU A 137 5.44 -21.04 -24.99
C LEU A 137 6.07 -21.73 -26.21
N GLU A 138 5.36 -22.63 -26.89
CA GLU A 138 5.88 -23.36 -28.05
C GLU A 138 6.06 -22.42 -29.24
N LEU A 139 5.13 -21.49 -29.41
CA LEU A 139 5.22 -20.42 -30.40
C LEU A 139 6.42 -19.52 -30.16
N VAL A 140 6.62 -19.07 -28.91
CA VAL A 140 7.76 -18.24 -28.55
C VAL A 140 9.07 -19.02 -28.71
N GLU A 141 9.13 -20.29 -28.31
CA GLU A 141 10.29 -21.16 -28.55
C GLU A 141 10.65 -21.25 -30.03
N ALA A 142 9.68 -21.43 -30.92
CA ALA A 142 9.94 -21.49 -32.36
C ALA A 142 10.56 -20.19 -32.91
N LEU A 143 10.14 -19.03 -32.42
CA LEU A 143 10.74 -17.74 -32.79
C LEU A 143 12.17 -17.61 -32.26
N ILE A 144 12.42 -18.05 -31.02
CA ILE A 144 13.76 -18.05 -30.43
C ILE A 144 14.71 -18.94 -31.23
N ASP A 145 14.27 -20.16 -31.56
CA ASP A 145 15.07 -21.12 -32.33
C ASP A 145 15.34 -20.63 -33.76
N ALA A 146 14.47 -19.77 -34.31
CA ALA A 146 14.67 -19.08 -35.58
C ALA A 146 15.57 -17.82 -35.50
N GLY A 147 16.09 -17.47 -34.32
CA GLY A 147 17.02 -16.34 -34.13
C GLY A 147 16.36 -15.02 -33.74
N ALA A 148 15.20 -15.04 -33.11
CA ALA A 148 14.60 -13.85 -32.51
C ALA A 148 15.52 -13.22 -31.45
N ASN A 149 15.71 -11.90 -31.53
CA ASN A 149 16.47 -11.14 -30.55
C ASN A 149 15.57 -10.80 -29.35
N LEU A 150 15.95 -11.28 -28.16
CA LEU A 150 15.20 -11.10 -26.91
C LEU A 150 15.36 -9.70 -26.30
N ASP A 151 16.46 -9.03 -26.62
CA ASP A 151 16.97 -7.86 -25.91
C ASP A 151 16.69 -6.54 -26.65
N ASN A 152 16.17 -6.63 -27.88
CA ASN A 152 15.72 -5.47 -28.63
C ASN A 152 14.44 -4.89 -28.00
N GLY A 153 14.59 -3.74 -27.34
CA GLY A 153 13.43 -2.96 -26.87
C GLY A 153 12.70 -2.27 -28.02
N ASN A 154 11.36 -2.14 -27.93
CA ASN A 154 10.57 -1.30 -28.84
C ASN A 154 10.91 0.21 -28.66
N TYR A 155 10.23 1.14 -29.34
CA TYR A 155 10.53 2.59 -29.19
C TYR A 155 10.28 3.15 -27.78
N TYR A 156 9.60 2.39 -26.93
CA TYR A 156 9.40 2.70 -25.51
C TYR A 156 10.35 1.93 -24.59
N GLY A 157 11.19 1.07 -25.17
CA GLY A 157 12.12 0.29 -24.42
C GLY A 157 11.55 -0.95 -23.75
N VAL A 158 10.44 -1.49 -24.23
CA VAL A 158 9.89 -2.74 -23.72
C VAL A 158 10.59 -3.89 -24.45
N THR A 159 11.27 -4.80 -23.76
CA THR A 159 11.85 -6.04 -24.34
C THR A 159 10.90 -7.23 -24.21
N ALA A 160 11.29 -8.39 -24.74
CA ALA A 160 10.58 -9.65 -24.52
C ALA A 160 10.37 -9.93 -23.02
N LEU A 161 11.41 -9.75 -22.19
CA LEU A 161 11.31 -10.00 -20.75
C LEU A 161 10.33 -9.02 -20.07
N HIS A 162 10.31 -7.74 -20.46
CA HIS A 162 9.34 -6.78 -19.95
C HIS A 162 7.89 -7.14 -20.34
N ALA A 163 7.67 -7.58 -21.58
CA ALA A 163 6.35 -8.05 -22.03
C ALA A 163 5.87 -9.25 -21.20
N ALA A 164 6.75 -10.23 -20.92
CA ALA A 164 6.41 -11.38 -20.10
C ALA A 164 6.04 -11.00 -18.65
N VAL A 165 6.73 -10.01 -18.08
CA VAL A 165 6.40 -9.43 -16.76
C VAL A 165 5.03 -8.76 -16.79
N LEU A 166 4.73 -7.97 -17.83
CA LEU A 166 3.43 -7.30 -18.00
C LEU A 166 2.28 -8.32 -18.06
N CYS A 167 2.49 -9.45 -18.75
CA CYS A 167 1.55 -10.56 -18.84
C CYS A 167 1.42 -11.40 -17.56
N ARG A 168 2.25 -11.17 -16.54
CA ARG A 168 2.32 -11.97 -15.30
C ARG A 168 2.68 -13.44 -15.52
N ASP A 169 3.29 -13.76 -16.66
CA ASP A 169 3.57 -15.13 -17.05
C ASP A 169 4.95 -15.57 -16.56
N ALA A 170 4.98 -16.20 -15.38
CA ALA A 170 6.21 -16.74 -14.81
C ALA A 170 6.83 -17.87 -15.66
N ALA A 171 6.03 -18.61 -16.45
CA ALA A 171 6.56 -19.64 -17.34
C ALA A 171 7.26 -19.03 -18.55
N MET A 172 6.68 -17.96 -19.12
CA MET A 172 7.31 -17.20 -20.20
C MET A 172 8.60 -16.52 -19.72
N VAL A 173 8.60 -15.95 -18.52
CA VAL A 173 9.82 -15.41 -17.88
C VAL A 173 10.88 -16.50 -17.76
N ARG A 174 10.53 -17.70 -17.25
CA ARG A 174 11.46 -18.84 -17.19
C ARG A 174 12.03 -19.22 -18.54
N LEU A 175 11.19 -19.31 -19.56
CA LEU A 175 11.60 -19.64 -20.93
C LEU A 175 12.63 -18.63 -21.43
N LEU A 176 12.31 -17.33 -21.38
CA LEU A 176 13.20 -16.27 -21.85
C LEU A 176 14.54 -16.25 -21.12
N LEU A 177 14.53 -16.43 -19.78
CA LEU A 177 15.75 -16.50 -18.98
C LEU A 177 16.58 -17.76 -19.30
N SER A 178 15.94 -18.90 -19.53
CA SER A 178 16.64 -20.13 -19.95
C SER A 178 17.34 -19.97 -21.31
N ARG A 179 16.84 -19.04 -22.14
CA ARG A 179 17.39 -18.67 -23.44
C ARG A 179 18.27 -17.41 -23.38
N LYS A 180 18.73 -17.03 -22.17
CA LYS A 180 19.70 -15.95 -21.90
C LYS A 180 19.21 -14.54 -22.29
N ALA A 181 17.91 -14.27 -22.18
CA ALA A 181 17.43 -12.88 -22.23
C ALA A 181 18.14 -12.02 -21.18
N ASP A 182 18.52 -10.80 -21.56
CA ASP A 182 19.23 -9.87 -20.68
C ASP A 182 18.31 -9.35 -19.57
N LEU A 183 18.70 -9.63 -18.33
CA LEU A 183 18.03 -9.20 -17.09
C LEU A 183 18.23 -7.70 -16.80
N VAL A 184 19.25 -7.08 -17.40
CA VAL A 184 19.74 -5.72 -17.10
C VAL A 184 19.42 -4.74 -18.23
N CYS A 185 18.69 -5.16 -19.26
CA CYS A 185 18.37 -4.27 -20.36
C CYS A 185 17.58 -3.05 -19.84
N ASN A 186 18.26 -1.90 -19.73
CA ASN A 186 17.71 -0.61 -19.28
C ASN A 186 17.04 0.10 -20.46
N CYS A 187 16.17 -0.63 -21.12
CA CYS A 187 15.62 -0.22 -22.40
C CYS A 187 14.51 0.82 -22.23
N ASP A 188 13.76 0.83 -21.12
CA ASP A 188 12.68 1.81 -20.92
C ASP A 188 13.20 3.24 -20.68
N SER A 189 12.34 4.24 -20.93
CA SER A 189 12.70 5.66 -20.81
C SER A 189 13.13 6.11 -19.40
N LYS A 190 12.93 5.26 -18.39
CA LYS A 190 13.32 5.47 -16.99
C LYS A 190 14.46 4.53 -16.56
N GLY A 191 15.01 3.73 -17.46
CA GLY A 191 16.03 2.72 -17.19
C GLY A 191 15.59 1.65 -16.20
N ASN A 192 14.30 1.31 -16.15
CA ASN A 192 13.82 0.21 -15.33
C ASN A 192 14.14 -1.14 -15.99
N THR A 193 14.53 -2.12 -15.18
CA THR A 193 14.66 -3.52 -15.59
C THR A 193 13.33 -4.28 -15.42
N ALA A 194 13.29 -5.53 -15.90
CA ALA A 194 12.13 -6.41 -15.72
C ALA A 194 11.73 -6.57 -14.22
N LEU A 195 12.70 -6.61 -13.30
CA LEU A 195 12.41 -6.70 -11.87
C LEU A 195 11.81 -5.42 -11.28
N HIS A 196 12.19 -4.25 -11.81
CA HIS A 196 11.55 -2.98 -11.44
C HIS A 196 10.07 -2.98 -11.86
N TRP A 197 9.79 -3.43 -13.09
CA TRP A 197 8.41 -3.58 -13.59
C TRP A 197 7.61 -4.57 -12.74
N ALA A 198 8.20 -5.73 -12.41
CA ALA A 198 7.56 -6.72 -11.57
C ALA A 198 7.17 -6.13 -10.20
N GLY A 199 8.07 -5.38 -9.55
CA GLY A 199 7.77 -4.69 -8.30
C GLY A 199 6.73 -3.57 -8.45
N LEU A 200 6.82 -2.75 -9.50
CA LEU A 200 5.89 -1.64 -9.76
C LEU A 200 4.45 -2.13 -10.01
N LEU A 201 4.31 -3.24 -10.72
CA LEU A 201 3.03 -3.83 -11.11
C LEU A 201 2.45 -4.79 -10.06
N ASN A 202 3.23 -5.18 -9.04
CA ASN A 202 2.83 -6.14 -8.02
C ASN A 202 1.73 -5.59 -7.09
N ARG A 203 0.47 -5.62 -7.51
CA ARG A 203 -0.68 -5.32 -6.63
C ARG A 203 -1.25 -6.59 -6.06
N ASN A 204 -1.52 -6.63 -4.74
CA ASN A 204 -2.07 -7.79 -4.04
C ASN A 204 -1.33 -9.10 -4.39
N SER A 205 0.01 -9.03 -4.47
CA SER A 205 0.88 -10.18 -4.78
C SER A 205 0.65 -10.82 -6.17
N SER A 206 0.01 -10.11 -7.11
CA SER A 206 -0.27 -10.58 -8.48
C SER A 206 0.98 -10.93 -9.31
N HIS A 207 2.15 -10.41 -8.96
CA HIS A 207 3.40 -10.69 -9.66
C HIS A 207 4.37 -11.50 -8.80
N ALA A 208 3.92 -12.08 -7.68
CA ALA A 208 4.77 -12.84 -6.76
C ALA A 208 5.56 -13.95 -7.48
N ALA A 209 4.89 -14.75 -8.32
CA ALA A 209 5.56 -15.81 -9.07
C ALA A 209 6.61 -15.30 -10.05
N VAL A 210 6.32 -14.21 -10.77
CA VAL A 210 7.28 -13.56 -11.68
C VAL A 210 8.48 -13.01 -10.90
N ILE A 211 8.24 -12.38 -9.75
CA ILE A 211 9.29 -11.87 -8.87
C ILE A 211 10.19 -13.02 -8.41
N GLU A 212 9.63 -14.15 -7.94
CA GLU A 212 10.42 -15.30 -7.51
C GLU A 212 11.29 -15.89 -8.65
N GLU A 213 10.79 -15.90 -9.89
CA GLU A 213 11.60 -16.33 -11.04
C GLU A 213 12.77 -15.40 -11.32
N LEU A 214 12.54 -14.08 -11.26
CA LEU A 214 13.60 -13.10 -11.44
C LEU A 214 14.61 -13.10 -10.28
N LEU A 215 14.16 -13.39 -9.05
CA LEU A 215 15.00 -13.49 -7.86
C LEU A 215 15.95 -14.70 -7.85
N LYS A 216 15.78 -15.66 -8.77
CA LYS A 216 16.79 -16.71 -9.00
C LYS A 216 18.14 -16.15 -9.49
N TYR A 217 18.16 -14.88 -9.92
CA TYR A 217 19.35 -14.16 -10.38
C TYR A 217 19.62 -12.92 -9.51
N PRO A 218 19.97 -13.09 -8.22
CA PRO A 218 20.01 -12.00 -7.23
C PRO A 218 21.06 -10.91 -7.52
N ALA A 219 22.09 -11.21 -8.32
CA ALA A 219 23.14 -10.25 -8.70
C ALA A 219 22.59 -8.99 -9.39
N HIS A 220 21.38 -9.03 -9.94
CA HIS A 220 20.74 -7.94 -10.67
C HIS A 220 19.71 -7.15 -9.85
N MET A 221 19.46 -7.52 -8.59
CA MET A 221 18.37 -6.93 -7.80
C MET A 221 18.63 -5.48 -7.36
N ASN A 222 19.91 -5.11 -7.23
CA ASN A 222 20.35 -3.80 -6.75
C ASN A 222 20.65 -2.80 -7.87
N ILE A 223 20.38 -3.16 -9.13
CA ILE A 223 20.54 -2.26 -10.27
C ILE A 223 19.62 -1.06 -10.08
N LYS A 224 20.16 0.14 -10.29
CA LYS A 224 19.41 1.39 -10.17
C LYS A 224 18.97 1.89 -11.53
N ASN A 225 17.72 2.34 -11.58
CA ASN A 225 17.15 3.04 -12.72
C ASN A 225 17.68 4.48 -12.83
N THR A 226 17.20 5.27 -13.80
CA THR A 226 17.68 6.66 -14.01
C THR A 226 17.34 7.61 -12.85
N GLN A 227 16.44 7.20 -11.93
CA GLN A 227 16.08 7.93 -10.72
C GLN A 227 16.88 7.49 -9.49
N GLY A 228 17.85 6.59 -9.66
CA GLY A 228 18.63 6.01 -8.57
C GLY A 228 17.86 4.98 -7.73
N LEU A 229 16.72 4.50 -8.21
CA LEU A 229 15.88 3.52 -7.50
C LEU A 229 16.21 2.11 -7.98
N SER A 230 16.46 1.18 -7.05
CA SER A 230 16.43 -0.26 -7.31
C SER A 230 15.02 -0.85 -7.29
N ALA A 231 14.86 -2.06 -7.82
CA ALA A 231 13.58 -2.78 -7.79
C ALA A 231 13.02 -2.94 -6.38
N PHE A 232 13.90 -3.07 -5.37
CA PHE A 232 13.49 -3.23 -3.98
C PHE A 232 12.64 -2.05 -3.46
N HIS A 233 12.87 -0.82 -3.94
CA HIS A 233 12.02 0.32 -3.59
C HIS A 233 10.56 0.12 -4.01
N PHE A 234 10.34 -0.47 -5.18
CA PHE A 234 8.99 -0.75 -5.68
C PHE A 234 8.36 -1.91 -4.91
N ILE A 235 9.16 -2.92 -4.56
CA ILE A 235 8.74 -4.05 -3.71
C ILE A 235 8.29 -3.56 -2.33
N ILE A 236 9.06 -2.69 -1.67
CA ILE A 236 8.69 -2.09 -0.38
C ILE A 236 7.36 -1.35 -0.45
N ARG A 237 7.03 -0.73 -1.60
CA ARG A 237 5.80 0.04 -1.75
C ARG A 237 4.57 -0.82 -2.04
N PHE A 238 4.73 -1.90 -2.79
CA PHE A 238 3.60 -2.61 -3.40
C PHE A 238 3.48 -4.09 -3.03
N ALA A 239 4.56 -4.73 -2.59
CA ALA A 239 4.57 -6.16 -2.22
C ALA A 239 4.21 -6.40 -0.75
N ASP A 240 3.86 -7.64 -0.44
CA ASP A 240 3.60 -8.12 0.92
C ASP A 240 4.91 -8.33 1.73
N LEU A 241 4.74 -8.57 3.04
CA LEU A 241 5.84 -8.86 3.96
C LEU A 241 6.72 -10.03 3.51
N SER A 242 6.16 -11.06 2.85
CA SER A 242 6.89 -12.27 2.47
C SER A 242 7.92 -11.95 1.39
N ILE A 243 7.51 -11.24 0.33
CA ILE A 243 8.42 -10.84 -0.74
C ILE A 243 9.46 -9.83 -0.23
N VAL A 244 9.06 -8.89 0.63
CA VAL A 244 10.00 -7.94 1.25
C VAL A 244 11.08 -8.67 2.04
N LYS A 245 10.71 -9.66 2.87
CA LYS A 245 11.65 -10.50 3.60
C LYS A 245 12.56 -11.28 2.65
N ARG A 246 12.01 -11.84 1.58
CA ARG A 246 12.77 -12.58 0.58
C ARG A 246 13.86 -11.72 -0.07
N PHE A 247 13.54 -10.48 -0.42
CA PHE A 247 14.53 -9.53 -0.93
C PHE A 247 15.66 -9.29 0.09
N MET A 248 15.31 -9.07 1.36
CA MET A 248 16.32 -8.88 2.42
C MET A 248 17.21 -10.10 2.63
N GLU A 249 16.65 -11.32 2.57
CA GLU A 249 17.42 -12.58 2.67
C GLU A 249 18.44 -12.74 1.52
N LEU A 250 18.10 -12.23 0.34
CA LEU A 250 18.96 -12.25 -0.84
C LEU A 250 19.99 -11.10 -0.86
N GLY A 251 20.04 -10.29 0.19
CA GLY A 251 21.00 -9.20 0.33
C GLY A 251 20.55 -7.89 -0.32
N ALA A 252 19.24 -7.67 -0.49
CA ALA A 252 18.73 -6.33 -0.78
C ALA A 252 19.10 -5.39 0.36
N ASP A 253 19.96 -4.43 0.05
CA ASP A 253 20.48 -3.51 1.05
C ASP A 253 19.46 -2.39 1.33
N ILE A 254 19.03 -2.27 2.58
CA ILE A 254 18.22 -1.15 3.07
C ILE A 254 19.09 0.06 3.47
N THR A 255 20.42 -0.11 3.51
CA THR A 255 21.41 0.78 4.11
C THR A 255 22.49 1.26 3.14
N GLU A 256 22.30 1.11 1.83
CA GLU A 256 23.26 1.65 0.84
C GLU A 256 23.65 3.08 1.24
N GLU A 257 24.95 3.38 1.17
CA GLU A 257 25.78 4.40 1.87
C GLU A 257 25.29 5.87 1.92
N THR A 258 24.07 6.18 1.50
CA THR A 258 23.47 7.50 1.67
C THR A 258 22.26 7.42 2.56
N ILE A 259 22.27 8.21 3.64
CA ILE A 259 21.14 8.57 4.49
C ILE A 259 19.84 8.74 3.66
N SER A 260 19.91 9.41 2.50
CA SER A 260 18.79 9.60 1.56
C SER A 260 18.07 8.32 1.11
N PHE A 261 18.79 7.20 0.94
CA PHE A 261 18.22 5.92 0.51
C PHE A 261 17.34 5.30 1.59
N VAL A 262 17.79 5.26 2.84
CA VAL A 262 17.02 4.63 3.92
C VAL A 262 15.72 5.38 4.17
N TYR A 263 15.76 6.72 4.17
CA TYR A 263 14.54 7.51 4.30
C TYR A 263 13.60 7.32 3.12
N ARG A 264 14.13 7.08 1.92
CA ARG A 264 13.32 6.67 0.78
C ARG A 264 12.57 5.37 1.10
N VAL A 265 13.26 4.37 1.68
CA VAL A 265 12.68 3.07 2.04
C VAL A 265 11.60 3.19 3.11
N LEU A 266 11.87 3.85 4.24
CA LEU A 266 10.87 4.06 5.31
C LEU A 266 9.68 4.87 4.80
N ARG A 267 9.94 5.91 4.00
CA ARG A 267 8.89 6.70 3.34
C ARG A 267 8.03 5.81 2.45
N LEU A 268 8.62 4.96 1.61
CA LEU A 268 7.89 4.06 0.71
C LEU A 268 7.05 3.04 1.49
N ALA A 269 7.54 2.56 2.63
CA ALA A 269 6.84 1.63 3.49
C ALA A 269 5.55 2.21 4.10
N VAL A 270 5.50 3.53 4.37
CA VAL A 270 4.26 4.22 4.81
C VAL A 270 3.13 4.06 3.76
N TYR A 271 3.48 3.99 2.47
CA TYR A 271 2.51 3.77 1.39
C TYR A 271 2.09 2.31 1.24
N ASN A 272 2.81 1.37 1.85
CA ASN A 272 2.46 -0.03 1.78
C ASN A 272 1.12 -0.26 2.50
N ARG A 273 0.34 -1.20 1.96
CA ARG A 273 -0.94 -1.65 2.55
C ARG A 273 -0.72 -2.63 3.69
N ASP A 274 0.32 -3.46 3.58
CA ASP A 274 0.75 -4.37 4.62
C ASP A 274 1.48 -3.59 5.72
N LYS A 275 0.84 -3.49 6.89
CA LYS A 275 1.34 -2.71 8.03
C LYS A 275 2.62 -3.30 8.62
N ASP A 276 2.84 -4.60 8.45
CA ASP A 276 3.98 -5.29 9.03
C ASP A 276 5.29 -4.97 8.28
N VAL A 277 5.18 -4.56 7.00
CA VAL A 277 6.34 -4.10 6.20
C VAL A 277 6.97 -2.87 6.82
N PHE A 278 6.16 -1.90 7.26
CA PHE A 278 6.66 -0.69 7.92
C PHE A 278 7.37 -1.04 9.23
N GLN A 279 6.78 -1.91 10.06
CA GLN A 279 7.39 -2.34 11.32
C GLN A 279 8.73 -3.03 11.13
N LEU A 280 8.80 -3.98 10.20
CA LEU A 280 10.03 -4.68 9.86
C LEU A 280 11.13 -3.70 9.45
N LEU A 281 10.82 -2.76 8.57
CA LEU A 281 11.80 -1.79 8.07
C LEU A 281 12.22 -0.78 9.15
N LEU A 282 11.30 -0.38 10.02
CA LEU A 282 11.58 0.51 11.14
C LEU A 282 12.53 -0.14 12.15
N GLU A 283 12.30 -1.41 12.51
CA GLU A 283 13.19 -2.18 13.39
C GLU A 283 14.60 -2.34 12.81
N ARG A 284 14.69 -2.56 11.50
CA ARG A 284 15.98 -2.68 10.82
C ARG A 284 16.72 -1.34 10.75
N ALA A 285 16.02 -0.24 10.48
CA ALA A 285 16.61 1.10 10.48
C ALA A 285 17.13 1.47 11.87
N GLU A 286 16.40 1.13 12.93
CA GLU A 286 16.82 1.30 14.32
C GLU A 286 18.08 0.49 14.64
N THR A 287 18.12 -0.79 14.25
CA THR A 287 19.29 -1.66 14.44
C THR A 287 20.53 -1.10 13.72
N ALA A 288 20.34 -0.45 12.58
CA ALA A 288 21.41 0.21 11.83
C ALA A 288 21.79 1.59 12.38
N GLY A 289 21.15 2.09 13.45
CA GLY A 289 21.47 3.37 14.08
C GLY A 289 21.01 4.60 13.29
N ILE A 290 19.95 4.47 12.49
CA ILE A 290 19.52 5.50 11.56
C ILE A 290 18.60 6.50 12.27
N PRO A 291 18.86 7.83 12.19
CA PRO A 291 18.06 8.84 12.88
C PRO A 291 16.58 8.83 12.45
N ILE A 292 15.64 8.77 13.38
CA ILE A 292 14.21 8.67 13.03
C ILE A 292 13.63 9.96 12.40
N ASP A 293 14.22 11.11 12.71
CA ASP A 293 13.69 12.45 12.36
C ASP A 293 14.36 13.11 11.16
N GLN A 294 15.28 12.42 10.48
CA GLN A 294 15.91 12.99 9.30
C GLN A 294 14.87 13.37 8.24
N LYS A 295 15.17 14.46 7.55
CA LYS A 295 14.34 15.00 6.48
C LYS A 295 14.58 14.24 5.18
N CYS A 296 13.49 13.86 4.53
CA CYS A 296 13.43 12.78 3.53
C CYS A 296 13.20 13.28 2.10
N ASP A 297 12.79 14.55 1.91
CA ASP A 297 12.41 15.10 0.62
C ASP A 297 12.63 16.62 0.50
N GLU A 298 12.28 17.16 -0.66
CA GLU A 298 12.40 18.58 -1.00
C GLU A 298 11.54 19.50 -0.12
N TYR A 299 10.53 18.95 0.56
CA TYR A 299 9.65 19.71 1.47
C TYR A 299 10.13 19.65 2.92
N SER A 300 11.22 18.95 3.22
CA SER A 300 11.71 18.71 4.59
C SER A 300 10.74 17.89 5.45
N TYR A 301 10.11 16.88 4.85
CA TYR A 301 9.26 15.94 5.60
C TYR A 301 10.12 14.90 6.30
N SER A 302 9.79 14.58 7.55
CA SER A 302 10.28 13.35 8.20
C SER A 302 9.33 12.19 7.90
N VAL A 303 9.70 10.96 8.26
CA VAL A 303 8.81 9.79 8.13
C VAL A 303 7.49 10.01 8.90
N LEU A 304 7.54 10.72 10.04
CA LEU A 304 6.35 11.09 10.82
C LEU A 304 5.42 12.03 10.06
N HIS A 305 5.96 12.95 9.24
CA HIS A 305 5.13 13.83 8.38
C HIS A 305 4.37 12.99 7.34
N HIS A 306 5.04 12.03 6.70
CA HIS A 306 4.39 11.14 5.73
C HIS A 306 3.33 10.26 6.41
N ALA A 307 3.65 9.61 7.53
CA ALA A 307 2.70 8.77 8.25
C ALA A 307 1.45 9.55 8.68
N SER A 308 1.62 10.81 9.09
CA SER A 308 0.52 11.69 9.47
C SER A 308 -0.31 12.17 8.27
N LEU A 309 0.35 12.54 7.17
CA LEU A 309 -0.31 12.94 5.93
C LEU A 309 -1.18 11.82 5.36
N TYR A 310 -0.68 10.58 5.37
CA TYR A 310 -1.42 9.41 4.88
C TYR A 310 -2.34 8.77 5.91
N CYS A 311 -2.53 9.41 7.07
CA CYS A 311 -3.40 8.95 8.14
C CYS A 311 -3.10 7.50 8.54
N LYS A 312 -1.85 7.21 8.91
CA LYS A 312 -1.40 5.87 9.34
C LYS A 312 -1.21 5.84 10.87
N PRO A 313 -2.26 5.60 11.66
CA PRO A 313 -2.21 5.77 13.11
C PRO A 313 -1.18 4.83 13.77
N GLU A 314 -1.08 3.59 13.32
CA GLU A 314 -0.12 2.61 13.88
C GLU A 314 1.34 2.96 13.55
N ASP A 315 1.61 3.48 12.35
CA ASP A 315 2.94 3.94 11.95
C ASP A 315 3.33 5.17 12.80
N VAL A 316 2.40 6.11 12.98
CA VAL A 316 2.58 7.26 13.88
C VAL A 316 2.86 6.82 15.32
N ARG A 317 2.08 5.88 15.88
CA ARG A 317 2.34 5.32 17.22
C ARG A 317 3.75 4.74 17.32
N SER A 318 4.15 3.98 16.31
CA SER A 318 5.44 3.27 16.30
C SER A 318 6.62 4.21 16.20
N LEU A 319 6.49 5.29 15.42
CA LEU A 319 7.49 6.34 15.30
C LEU A 319 7.62 7.16 16.59
N VAL A 320 6.49 7.60 17.17
CA VAL A 320 6.49 8.36 18.42
C VAL A 320 7.05 7.53 19.57
N ALA A 321 6.69 6.25 19.66
CA ALA A 321 7.25 5.33 20.67
C ALA A 321 8.78 5.20 20.59
N ARG A 322 9.36 5.47 19.40
CA ARG A 322 10.80 5.49 19.14
C ARG A 322 11.42 6.90 19.19
N GLY A 323 10.69 7.87 19.74
CA GLY A 323 11.19 9.21 20.01
C GLY A 323 11.16 10.17 18.83
N ALA A 324 10.38 9.89 17.77
CA ALA A 324 10.18 10.84 16.67
C ALA A 324 9.65 12.19 17.19
N GLU A 325 10.20 13.29 16.68
CA GLU A 325 9.87 14.65 17.09
C GLU A 325 8.44 15.02 16.64
N ILE A 326 7.51 14.99 17.61
CA ILE A 326 6.06 15.17 17.38
C ILE A 326 5.69 16.52 16.77
N ASN A 327 6.51 17.54 17.00
CA ASN A 327 6.32 18.93 16.54
C ASN A 327 7.36 19.35 15.50
N ALA A 328 8.06 18.40 14.87
CA ALA A 328 9.02 18.68 13.82
C ALA A 328 8.34 19.51 12.72
N LYS A 329 9.02 20.56 12.24
CA LYS A 329 8.51 21.42 11.17
C LYS A 329 9.13 21.09 9.83
N ASN A 330 8.35 21.22 8.77
CA ASN A 330 8.82 21.20 7.39
C ASN A 330 9.27 22.63 6.96
N TYR A 331 9.62 22.85 5.68
CA TYR A 331 10.06 24.19 5.22
C TYR A 331 8.97 25.27 5.29
N GLU A 332 7.70 24.89 5.23
CA GLU A 332 6.52 25.76 5.36
C GLU A 332 6.11 25.95 6.84
N GLY A 333 6.88 25.41 7.80
CA GLY A 333 6.57 25.48 9.22
C GLY A 333 5.41 24.58 9.66
N MET A 334 4.94 23.67 8.81
CA MET A 334 3.86 22.72 9.13
C MET A 334 4.39 21.52 9.92
N THR A 335 3.64 21.14 10.95
CA THR A 335 3.90 19.97 11.80
C THR A 335 3.15 18.72 11.29
N PRO A 336 3.44 17.52 11.81
CA PRO A 336 2.68 16.32 11.47
C PRO A 336 1.17 16.44 11.70
N LEU A 337 0.75 17.07 12.81
CA LEU A 337 -0.67 17.37 13.08
C LEU A 337 -1.27 18.30 12.03
N PHE A 338 -0.50 19.31 11.62
CA PHE A 338 -0.92 20.27 10.60
C PHE A 338 -1.22 19.59 9.27
N LEU A 339 -0.31 18.71 8.81
CA LEU A 339 -0.49 17.96 7.57
C LEU A 339 -1.66 16.99 7.63
N CYS A 340 -1.85 16.29 8.75
CA CYS A 340 -2.95 15.36 8.94
C CYS A 340 -4.31 16.06 8.81
N VAL A 341 -4.48 17.21 9.47
CA VAL A 341 -5.72 17.99 9.40
C VAL A 341 -5.95 18.57 8.01
N ARG A 342 -4.92 19.11 7.35
CA ARG A 342 -5.03 19.64 5.99
C ARG A 342 -5.56 18.60 5.01
N ASP A 343 -4.97 17.40 5.02
CA ASP A 343 -5.29 16.36 4.04
C ASP A 343 -6.52 15.53 4.42
N SER A 344 -6.91 15.53 5.71
CA SER A 344 -8.20 14.97 6.18
C SER A 344 -9.42 15.53 5.44
N VAL A 345 -9.29 16.72 4.83
CA VAL A 345 -10.31 17.39 4.02
C VAL A 345 -10.24 17.00 2.54
N ILE A 346 -9.07 16.64 2.02
CA ILE A 346 -8.80 16.56 0.57
C ILE A 346 -9.05 15.15 0.01
N SER A 347 -8.97 14.09 0.82
CA SER A 347 -9.03 12.70 0.34
C SER A 347 -10.44 12.08 0.41
N ILE A 348 -11.26 12.35 -0.61
CA ILE A 348 -12.60 11.74 -0.81
C ILE A 348 -12.52 10.32 -1.43
N LEU A 349 -11.33 9.84 -1.83
CA LEU A 349 -11.19 8.67 -2.72
C LEU A 349 -10.56 7.41 -2.08
N ARG A 350 -10.57 7.25 -0.75
CA ARG A 350 -10.05 6.03 -0.09
C ARG A 350 -10.93 5.60 1.08
N ASP A 351 -11.32 4.33 1.11
CA ASP A 351 -12.09 3.74 2.22
C ASP A 351 -11.36 3.93 3.56
N ASN A 352 -12.13 4.19 4.63
CA ASN A 352 -11.67 4.40 6.01
C ASN A 352 -10.73 5.61 6.25
N PHE A 353 -10.50 6.51 5.29
CA PHE A 353 -9.60 7.65 5.46
C PHE A 353 -10.07 8.61 6.58
N ALA A 354 -11.37 8.86 6.69
CA ALA A 354 -11.92 9.70 7.75
C ALA A 354 -11.70 9.11 9.15
N GLU A 355 -11.89 7.79 9.31
CA GLU A 355 -11.66 7.11 10.60
C GLU A 355 -10.17 7.06 10.94
N ASN A 356 -9.32 6.67 9.99
CA ASN A 356 -7.88 6.67 10.18
C ASN A 356 -7.33 8.08 10.46
N GLY A 357 -7.91 9.11 9.83
CA GLY A 357 -7.58 10.51 10.08
C GLY A 357 -7.94 10.93 11.51
N ARG A 358 -9.15 10.60 11.98
CA ARG A 358 -9.54 10.82 13.38
C ARG A 358 -8.59 10.11 14.35
N GLN A 359 -8.28 8.84 14.10
CA GLN A 359 -7.35 8.08 14.93
C GLN A 359 -5.97 8.72 14.93
N THR A 360 -5.44 9.11 13.77
CA THR A 360 -4.12 9.73 13.63
C THR A 360 -4.06 11.07 14.36
N ILE A 361 -5.07 11.94 14.21
CA ILE A 361 -5.19 13.19 14.97
C ILE A 361 -5.18 12.89 16.48
N GLY A 362 -5.97 11.89 16.91
CA GLY A 362 -6.00 11.44 18.30
C GLY A 362 -4.62 11.03 18.82
N VAL A 363 -3.90 10.18 18.07
CA VAL A 363 -2.54 9.75 18.44
C VAL A 363 -1.58 10.93 18.54
N LEU A 364 -1.58 11.83 17.56
CA LEU A 364 -0.68 12.98 17.53
C LEU A 364 -0.92 13.91 18.73
N LEU A 365 -2.19 14.23 19.00
CA LEU A 365 -2.58 15.07 20.13
C LEU A 365 -2.17 14.42 21.47
N GLU A 366 -2.51 13.15 21.68
CA GLU A 366 -2.15 12.39 22.89
C GLU A 366 -0.64 12.25 23.09
N SER A 367 0.12 12.28 21.99
CA SER A 367 1.58 12.25 21.96
C SER A 367 2.24 13.60 22.20
N GLY A 368 1.46 14.67 22.38
CA GLY A 368 1.96 15.99 22.77
C GLY A 368 2.16 16.97 21.62
N SER A 369 1.43 16.83 20.51
CA SER A 369 1.40 17.86 19.47
C SER A 369 0.99 19.22 20.03
N ASP A 370 1.73 20.27 19.66
CA ASP A 370 1.40 21.64 20.01
C ASP A 370 0.38 22.21 19.03
N VAL A 371 -0.81 22.48 19.55
CA VAL A 371 -1.96 23.03 18.82
C VAL A 371 -1.81 24.52 18.49
N ASN A 372 -0.78 25.19 19.02
CA ASN A 372 -0.50 26.61 18.82
C ASN A 372 0.60 26.89 17.81
N GLU A 373 1.12 25.85 17.16
CA GLU A 373 2.20 26.02 16.21
C GLU A 373 1.79 26.85 15.00
N ARG A 374 2.77 27.64 14.54
CA ARG A 374 2.61 28.57 13.43
C ARG A 374 3.31 28.05 12.19
N SER A 375 2.60 28.08 11.07
CA SER A 375 3.14 27.86 9.73
C SER A 375 3.47 29.21 9.10
N THR A 376 4.62 29.27 8.43
CA THR A 376 5.09 30.45 7.71
C THR A 376 4.62 30.37 6.27
N GLN A 377 4.07 31.45 5.75
CA GLN A 377 3.61 31.57 4.37
C GLN A 377 4.70 32.18 3.48
N ASP A 378 4.57 32.04 2.17
CA ASP A 378 5.56 32.52 1.19
C ASP A 378 5.83 34.03 1.28
N ASP A 379 4.83 34.81 1.69
CA ASP A 379 4.93 36.26 1.89
C ASP A 379 5.58 36.66 3.23
N GLY A 380 6.04 35.68 4.01
CA GLY A 380 6.61 35.87 5.35
C GLY A 380 5.56 36.09 6.44
N SER A 381 4.27 36.10 6.11
CA SER A 381 3.20 36.05 7.09
C SER A 381 3.15 34.68 7.77
N TRP A 382 2.36 34.57 8.83
CA TRP A 382 2.15 33.30 9.52
C TRP A 382 0.68 33.06 9.76
N THR A 383 0.33 31.78 9.86
CA THR A 383 -1.01 31.32 10.20
C THR A 383 -0.92 30.17 11.20
N THR A 384 -2.05 29.82 11.80
CA THR A 384 -2.16 28.67 12.71
C THR A 384 -2.97 27.57 12.04
N LEU A 385 -2.76 26.34 12.51
CA LEU A 385 -3.58 25.20 12.12
C LEU A 385 -5.07 25.49 12.25
N LEU A 386 -5.50 26.03 13.39
CA LEU A 386 -6.91 26.31 13.67
C LEU A 386 -7.50 27.36 12.73
N GLN A 387 -6.73 28.40 12.39
CA GLN A 387 -7.21 29.43 11.49
C GLN A 387 -7.47 28.87 10.09
N LEU A 388 -6.51 28.18 9.49
CA LEU A 388 -6.70 27.58 8.16
C LEU A 388 -7.81 26.52 8.17
N ALA A 389 -7.83 25.66 9.20
CA ALA A 389 -8.81 24.60 9.32
C ALA A 389 -10.26 25.14 9.41
N ILE A 390 -10.47 26.30 10.06
CA ILE A 390 -11.78 26.93 10.20
C ILE A 390 -12.13 27.78 8.98
N ASP A 391 -11.23 28.67 8.57
CA ASP A 391 -11.53 29.75 7.62
C ASP A 391 -11.42 29.26 6.17
N GLU A 392 -10.52 28.32 5.88
CA GLU A 392 -10.20 27.89 4.51
C GLU A 392 -10.65 26.45 4.22
N TRP A 393 -10.17 25.48 5.02
CA TRP A 393 -10.37 24.06 4.72
C TRP A 393 -11.72 23.52 5.19
N LYS A 394 -12.40 24.23 6.10
CA LYS A 394 -13.67 23.78 6.69
C LYS A 394 -13.55 22.38 7.33
N ALA A 395 -12.43 22.11 7.98
CA ALA A 395 -12.12 20.84 8.65
C ALA A 395 -12.84 20.72 10.01
N THR A 396 -14.17 20.90 10.03
CA THR A 396 -14.97 21.07 11.25
C THR A 396 -14.76 19.94 12.27
N ASP A 397 -14.75 18.68 11.83
CA ASP A 397 -14.61 17.53 12.73
C ASP A 397 -13.21 17.47 13.35
N ALA A 398 -12.16 17.72 12.56
CA ALA A 398 -10.80 17.77 13.06
C ALA A 398 -10.63 18.90 14.09
N VAL A 399 -11.20 20.07 13.83
CA VAL A 399 -11.19 21.20 14.77
C VAL A 399 -11.94 20.85 16.07
N LYS A 400 -13.09 20.19 15.98
CA LYS A 400 -13.84 19.70 17.15
C LYS A 400 -13.01 18.73 17.98
N MET A 401 -12.33 17.78 17.35
CA MET A 401 -11.43 16.84 18.04
C MET A 401 -10.28 17.55 18.77
N ILE A 402 -9.65 18.55 18.14
CA ILE A 402 -8.60 19.36 18.77
C ILE A 402 -9.16 20.12 19.99
N ILE A 403 -10.35 20.72 19.84
CA ILE A 403 -11.04 21.43 20.93
C ILE A 403 -11.37 20.48 22.09
N GLU A 404 -11.87 19.28 21.79
CA GLU A 404 -12.20 18.24 22.76
C GLU A 404 -10.96 17.79 23.52
N TYR A 405 -9.87 17.47 22.80
CA TYR A 405 -8.60 17.11 23.42
C TYR A 405 -8.08 18.22 24.35
N VAL A 406 -8.06 19.46 23.86
CA VAL A 406 -7.59 20.61 24.66
C VAL A 406 -8.45 20.81 25.90
N ALA A 407 -9.78 20.77 25.78
CA ALA A 407 -10.69 20.90 26.92
C ALA A 407 -10.47 19.77 27.94
N LEU A 408 -10.21 18.55 27.47
CA LEU A 408 -9.88 17.39 28.32
C LEU A 408 -8.55 17.61 29.07
N VAL A 409 -7.51 18.09 28.39
CA VAL A 409 -6.20 18.39 29.01
C VAL A 409 -6.34 19.50 30.06
N GLU A 410 -7.06 20.57 29.74
CA GLU A 410 -7.39 21.67 30.67
C GLU A 410 -8.23 21.17 31.87
N ALA A 411 -9.12 20.21 31.65
CA ALA A 411 -9.88 19.63 32.75
C ALA A 411 -9.00 18.76 33.65
N ARG A 412 -7.96 18.10 33.13
CA ARG A 412 -7.02 17.30 33.94
C ARG A 412 -6.04 18.17 34.75
N LYS A 413 -5.49 19.20 34.13
CA LYS A 413 -4.46 20.07 34.73
C LYS A 413 -5.12 21.36 35.22
N ILE A 414 -5.08 21.64 36.54
CA ILE A 414 -5.51 22.95 37.09
C ILE A 414 -4.44 24.01 36.73
N THR A 415 -4.27 24.30 35.44
CA THR A 415 -3.25 25.22 34.93
C THR A 415 -3.79 26.10 33.80
N LYS A 416 -2.93 27.01 33.31
CA LYS A 416 -3.22 28.00 32.25
C LYS A 416 -3.89 27.37 31.00
N PRO A 417 -4.68 28.14 30.23
CA PRO A 417 -5.26 27.68 28.97
C PRO A 417 -4.21 27.08 28.04
N VAL A 418 -4.53 25.95 27.41
CA VAL A 418 -3.62 25.28 26.44
C VAL A 418 -3.60 26.04 25.13
N PHE A 419 -4.76 26.54 24.69
CA PHE A 419 -4.80 27.48 23.56
C PHE A 419 -4.24 28.83 23.96
N ASP A 420 -3.38 29.38 23.10
CA ASP A 420 -2.90 30.74 23.25
C ASP A 420 -4.01 31.78 22.99
N LYS A 421 -3.70 33.06 23.23
CA LYS A 421 -4.65 34.16 23.04
C LYS A 421 -5.14 34.27 21.59
N TYR A 422 -4.30 33.92 20.62
CA TYR A 422 -4.63 34.00 19.21
C TYR A 422 -5.65 32.94 18.82
N ASN A 423 -5.35 31.67 19.09
CA ASN A 423 -6.23 30.55 18.82
C ASN A 423 -7.57 30.66 19.54
N LEU A 424 -7.57 31.15 20.79
CA LEU A 424 -8.83 31.47 21.48
C LEU A 424 -9.65 32.55 20.76
N THR A 425 -8.99 33.50 20.10
CA THR A 425 -9.67 34.55 19.33
C THR A 425 -10.25 33.98 18.03
N VAL A 426 -9.52 33.12 17.34
CA VAL A 426 -10.00 32.37 16.16
C VAL A 426 -11.25 31.56 16.52
N ILE A 427 -11.19 30.74 17.58
CA ILE A 427 -12.34 29.95 18.06
C ILE A 427 -13.53 30.84 18.43
N LYS A 428 -13.30 32.00 19.07
CA LYS A 428 -14.40 32.91 19.48
C LYS A 428 -15.12 33.54 18.29
N ARG A 429 -14.43 33.80 17.18
CA ARG A 429 -15.00 34.38 15.96
C ARG A 429 -15.94 33.40 15.25
N ASN A 430 -15.64 32.10 15.32
CA ASN A 430 -16.51 31.06 14.78
C ASN A 430 -17.58 30.65 15.82
N ALA A 431 -18.86 30.90 15.52
CA ALA A 431 -19.94 30.63 16.45
C ALA A 431 -20.07 29.16 16.84
N GLU A 432 -19.90 28.24 15.89
CA GLU A 432 -19.99 26.80 16.11
C GLU A 432 -18.87 26.31 17.03
N MET A 433 -17.61 26.65 16.71
CA MET A 433 -16.43 26.24 17.51
C MET A 433 -16.47 26.81 18.93
N ARG A 434 -16.93 28.07 19.07
CA ARG A 434 -17.12 28.70 20.38
C ARG A 434 -18.16 27.97 21.23
N ILE A 435 -19.28 27.56 20.64
CA ILE A 435 -20.33 26.81 21.33
C ILE A 435 -19.81 25.42 21.70
N HIS A 436 -19.12 24.74 20.78
CA HIS A 436 -18.54 23.41 21.03
C HIS A 436 -17.56 23.41 22.20
N LEU A 437 -16.60 24.35 22.24
CA LEU A 437 -15.65 24.48 23.35
C LEU A 437 -16.37 24.75 24.69
N LYS A 438 -17.43 25.55 24.69
CA LYS A 438 -18.24 25.81 25.89
C LYS A 438 -18.92 24.53 26.37
N ASN A 439 -19.51 23.76 25.46
CA ASN A 439 -20.20 22.51 25.77
C ASN A 439 -19.21 21.45 26.27
N CYS A 440 -18.05 21.30 25.63
CA CYS A 440 -16.97 20.43 26.09
C CYS A 440 -16.61 20.67 27.56
N ARG A 441 -16.39 21.94 27.92
CA ARG A 441 -16.04 22.33 29.29
C ARG A 441 -17.18 22.08 30.29
N ALA A 442 -18.43 22.32 29.88
CA ALA A 442 -19.59 22.05 30.72
C ALA A 442 -19.78 20.55 30.97
N GLU A 443 -19.64 19.74 29.93
CA GLU A 443 -19.75 18.29 29.98
C GLU A 443 -18.69 17.69 30.92
N LEU A 444 -17.42 18.04 30.73
CA LEU A 444 -16.31 17.59 31.59
C LEU A 444 -16.47 18.04 33.04
N LYS A 445 -17.01 19.25 33.28
CA LYS A 445 -17.31 19.72 34.64
C LYS A 445 -18.43 18.90 35.29
N SER A 446 -19.46 18.54 34.53
CA SER A 446 -20.55 17.66 34.99
C SER A 446 -20.01 16.28 35.33
N MET A 447 -19.23 15.68 34.42
CA MET A 447 -18.62 14.36 34.59
C MET A 447 -17.76 14.24 35.85
N LYS A 448 -17.07 15.32 36.26
CA LYS A 448 -16.26 15.33 37.50
C LYS A 448 -17.07 15.15 38.76
N ASN A 449 -18.32 15.62 38.76
CA ASN A 449 -19.18 15.63 39.94
C ASN A 449 -20.23 14.49 39.90
N CYS A 450 -20.42 13.85 38.74
CA CYS A 450 -21.38 12.78 38.55
C CYS A 450 -20.75 11.42 38.83
N LYS A 451 -21.20 10.78 39.91
CA LYS A 451 -20.86 9.41 40.27
C LYS A 451 -21.70 8.41 39.46
N ILE A 452 -21.12 7.25 39.17
CA ILE A 452 -21.79 6.17 38.45
C ILE A 452 -22.52 5.28 39.46
N GLY A 453 -23.85 5.29 39.44
CA GLY A 453 -24.67 4.58 40.43
C GLY A 453 -24.30 4.98 41.87
N ASP A 454 -24.17 3.99 42.74
CA ASP A 454 -23.76 4.18 44.14
C ASP A 454 -22.23 4.15 44.34
N SER A 455 -21.45 4.10 43.25
CA SER A 455 -20.00 4.02 43.31
C SER A 455 -19.33 5.35 43.64
N LEU A 456 -18.05 5.31 44.01
CA LEU A 456 -17.20 6.50 44.13
C LEU A 456 -16.56 6.91 42.80
N ILE A 457 -16.80 6.16 41.73
CA ILE A 457 -16.17 6.36 40.42
C ILE A 457 -17.02 7.33 39.62
N THR A 458 -16.38 8.33 39.03
CA THR A 458 -17.04 9.32 38.18
C THR A 458 -16.83 8.99 36.71
N TYR A 459 -17.70 9.52 35.85
CA TYR A 459 -17.49 9.44 34.40
C TYR A 459 -16.17 10.08 33.98
N PHE A 460 -15.75 11.15 34.68
CA PHE A 460 -14.45 11.78 34.41
C PHE A 460 -13.28 10.85 34.75
N ALA A 461 -13.37 10.05 35.81
CA ALA A 461 -12.34 9.05 36.14
C ALA A 461 -12.22 7.99 35.04
N VAL A 462 -13.35 7.47 34.53
CA VAL A 462 -13.35 6.52 33.40
C VAL A 462 -12.79 7.13 32.12
N LEU A 463 -12.96 8.44 31.91
CA LEU A 463 -12.44 9.15 30.74
C LEU A 463 -10.92 9.44 30.82
N THR A 464 -10.37 9.57 32.03
CA THR A 464 -9.04 10.17 32.24
C THR A 464 -8.00 9.31 32.91
N GLU A 465 -8.40 8.31 33.69
CA GLU A 465 -7.46 7.41 34.35
C GLU A 465 -6.74 6.48 33.35
N PRO A 466 -5.55 5.97 33.70
CA PRO A 466 -4.89 4.95 32.89
C PRO A 466 -5.75 3.70 32.70
N ILE A 467 -5.62 3.04 31.54
CA ILE A 467 -6.46 1.88 31.21
C ILE A 467 -6.38 0.74 32.23
N GLN A 468 -5.24 0.58 32.91
CA GLN A 468 -5.04 -0.38 33.99
C GLN A 468 -5.94 -0.09 35.20
N VAL A 469 -6.16 1.20 35.50
CA VAL A 469 -7.04 1.65 36.58
C VAL A 469 -8.50 1.47 36.17
N ILE A 470 -8.85 1.83 34.93
CA ILE A 470 -10.21 1.65 34.40
C ILE A 470 -10.59 0.17 34.35
N ALA A 471 -9.67 -0.73 33.98
CA ALA A 471 -9.90 -2.18 33.99
C ALA A 471 -10.35 -2.68 35.38
N ARG A 472 -9.79 -2.13 36.46
CA ARG A 472 -10.23 -2.45 37.83
C ARG A 472 -11.63 -1.93 38.12
N TYR A 473 -11.99 -0.75 37.62
CA TYR A 473 -13.35 -0.22 37.75
C TYR A 473 -14.38 -1.15 37.09
N MET A 474 -14.03 -1.73 35.94
CA MET A 474 -14.91 -2.62 35.16
C MET A 474 -15.10 -4.03 35.77
N ARG A 475 -14.50 -4.33 36.92
CA ARG A 475 -14.86 -5.52 37.73
C ARG A 475 -16.20 -5.37 38.44
N ASN A 476 -16.65 -4.13 38.64
CA ASN A 476 -17.90 -3.86 39.31
C ASN A 476 -19.07 -4.05 38.31
N GLU A 477 -19.92 -5.04 38.57
CA GLU A 477 -21.08 -5.36 37.72
C GLU A 477 -22.04 -4.18 37.53
N GLN A 478 -22.19 -3.30 38.53
CA GLN A 478 -23.05 -2.12 38.43
C GLN A 478 -22.50 -1.13 37.41
N LEU A 479 -21.19 -0.88 37.41
CA LEU A 479 -20.55 -0.04 36.39
C LEU A 479 -20.66 -0.68 35.01
N LEU A 480 -20.44 -1.99 34.89
CA LEU A 480 -20.55 -2.72 33.62
C LEU A 480 -21.96 -2.56 33.02
N LYS A 481 -23.01 -2.73 33.84
CA LYS A 481 -24.41 -2.54 33.42
C LYS A 481 -24.70 -1.12 32.96
N GLU A 482 -24.18 -0.11 33.67
CA GLU A 482 -24.35 1.29 33.26
C GLU A 482 -23.74 1.53 31.87
N PHE A 483 -22.53 1.03 31.62
CA PHE A 483 -21.86 1.21 30.33
C PHE A 483 -22.46 0.36 29.20
N GLN A 484 -23.10 -0.76 29.52
CA GLN A 484 -23.87 -1.56 28.55
C GLN A 484 -25.17 -0.87 28.13
N ASN A 485 -25.87 -0.22 29.07
CA ASN A 485 -27.15 0.44 28.81
C ASN A 485 -27.02 1.74 27.99
N SER A 486 -25.81 2.26 27.80
CA SER A 486 -25.51 3.42 26.94
C SER A 486 -26.25 4.74 27.30
N ASN A 487 -26.83 4.85 28.50
CA ASN A 487 -27.55 6.05 28.95
C ASN A 487 -26.66 7.31 28.96
N TYR A 488 -25.36 7.14 29.17
CA TYR A 488 -24.37 8.20 29.16
C TYR A 488 -24.20 8.87 27.79
N ASP A 489 -24.60 8.23 26.68
CA ASP A 489 -24.53 8.83 25.35
C ASP A 489 -25.39 10.10 25.23
N VAL A 490 -26.52 10.11 25.92
CA VAL A 490 -27.47 11.25 25.91
C VAL A 490 -26.99 12.36 26.85
N VAL A 491 -26.42 11.98 28.00
CA VAL A 491 -25.97 12.92 29.03
C VAL A 491 -24.65 13.58 28.63
N TYR A 492 -23.79 12.83 27.94
CA TYR A 492 -22.43 13.19 27.59
C TYR A 492 -22.12 12.96 26.11
N PRO A 493 -22.85 13.63 25.20
CA PRO A 493 -22.80 13.32 23.77
C PRO A 493 -21.44 13.63 23.12
N ILE A 494 -20.61 14.50 23.71
CA ILE A 494 -19.31 14.87 23.14
C ILE A 494 -18.27 13.80 23.45
N TYR A 495 -18.21 13.33 24.70
CA TYR A 495 -17.18 12.38 25.14
C TYR A 495 -17.67 10.93 25.27
N SER A 496 -18.93 10.65 24.94
CA SER A 496 -19.54 9.31 24.98
C SER A 496 -18.74 8.27 24.20
N TRP A 497 -18.30 8.61 22.99
CA TRP A 497 -17.49 7.71 22.15
C TRP A 497 -16.17 7.32 22.83
N ARG A 498 -15.53 8.27 23.52
CA ARG A 498 -14.25 8.06 24.21
C ARG A 498 -14.44 7.29 25.52
N LEU A 499 -15.55 7.54 26.23
CA LEU A 499 -15.97 6.72 27.36
C LEU A 499 -16.15 5.26 26.91
N ARG A 500 -16.91 5.03 25.85
CA ARG A 500 -17.14 3.70 25.28
C ARG A 500 -15.83 3.01 24.90
N ALA A 501 -14.97 3.69 24.14
CA ALA A 501 -13.67 3.14 23.74
C ALA A 501 -12.80 2.76 24.94
N ASN A 502 -12.72 3.61 25.97
CA ASN A 502 -12.00 3.31 27.20
C ASN A 502 -12.60 2.11 27.95
N CYS A 503 -13.93 2.01 28.03
CA CYS A 503 -14.61 0.89 28.66
C CYS A 503 -14.36 -0.42 27.92
N ASP A 504 -14.49 -0.42 26.60
CA ASP A 504 -14.27 -1.61 25.77
C ASP A 504 -12.82 -2.12 25.90
N LEU A 505 -11.84 -1.21 25.83
CA LEU A 505 -10.43 -1.53 26.06
C LEU A 505 -10.17 -2.07 27.47
N ALA A 506 -10.82 -1.50 28.48
CA ALA A 506 -10.67 -1.92 29.87
C ALA A 506 -11.27 -3.32 30.10
N ILE A 507 -12.42 -3.60 29.50
CA ILE A 507 -13.08 -4.92 29.55
C ILE A 507 -12.22 -5.96 28.82
N ASP A 508 -11.71 -5.65 27.63
CA ASP A 508 -10.82 -6.55 26.89
C ASP A 508 -9.53 -6.84 27.67
N ARG A 509 -8.91 -5.80 28.25
CA ARG A 509 -7.74 -5.96 29.13
C ARG A 509 -8.06 -6.85 30.33
N GLN A 510 -9.21 -6.66 30.99
CA GLN A 510 -9.59 -7.50 32.12
C GLN A 510 -9.82 -8.96 31.70
N ARG A 511 -10.40 -9.20 30.53
CA ARG A 511 -10.54 -10.56 29.96
C ARG A 511 -9.19 -11.22 29.72
N LYS A 512 -8.24 -10.50 29.11
CA LYS A 512 -6.88 -10.98 28.86
C LYS A 512 -6.11 -11.20 30.16
N PHE A 513 -6.26 -10.31 31.14
CA PHE A 513 -5.71 -10.49 32.48
C PHE A 513 -6.19 -11.81 33.12
N ASN A 514 -7.49 -12.12 33.04
CA ASN A 514 -8.03 -13.35 33.60
C ASN A 514 -7.44 -14.59 32.92
N GLN A 515 -7.30 -14.56 31.58
CA GLN A 515 -6.66 -15.66 30.82
C GLN A 515 -5.19 -15.84 31.20
N ALA A 516 -4.43 -14.75 31.21
CA ALA A 516 -3.01 -14.78 31.55
C ALA A 516 -2.76 -15.16 33.03
N SER A 517 -3.67 -14.80 33.94
CA SER A 517 -3.59 -15.19 35.35
C SER A 517 -3.71 -16.71 35.53
N THR A 518 -4.60 -17.37 34.76
CA THR A 518 -4.70 -18.84 34.73
C THR A 518 -3.42 -19.51 34.22
N ILE A 519 -2.76 -18.91 33.23
CA ILE A 519 -1.48 -19.40 32.70
C ILE A 519 -0.38 -19.27 33.76
N LEU A 520 -0.28 -18.09 34.39
CA LEU A 520 0.72 -17.82 35.41
C LEU A 520 0.50 -18.67 36.66
N SER A 521 -0.75 -18.90 37.09
CA SER A 521 -1.05 -19.75 38.24
C SER A 521 -0.57 -21.19 38.00
N THR A 522 -0.81 -21.71 36.79
CA THR A 522 -0.37 -23.04 36.37
C THR A 522 1.15 -23.13 36.25
N THR A 523 1.77 -22.13 35.64
CA THR A 523 3.21 -22.13 35.32
C THR A 523 4.08 -21.90 36.56
N LEU A 524 3.69 -20.94 37.41
CA LEU A 524 4.44 -20.56 38.60
C LEU A 524 4.00 -21.34 39.85
N GLN A 525 3.06 -22.29 39.70
CA GLN A 525 2.50 -23.13 40.77
C GLN A 525 2.03 -22.33 42.00
N PHE A 526 1.44 -21.17 41.75
CA PHE A 526 0.84 -20.37 42.79
C PHE A 526 -0.47 -21.04 43.25
N TYR A 527 -0.44 -21.72 44.40
CA TYR A 527 -1.57 -22.52 44.91
C TYR A 527 -2.85 -21.69 45.19
N ASP A 528 -2.70 -20.47 45.71
CA ASP A 528 -3.63 -19.33 45.66
C ASP A 528 -3.00 -18.18 46.48
N PRO A 529 -2.39 -17.18 45.84
CA PRO A 529 -1.97 -15.98 46.51
C PRO A 529 -2.84 -14.84 46.02
N SER A 530 -3.72 -14.33 46.90
CA SER A 530 -4.62 -13.17 46.74
C SER A 530 -4.43 -12.36 45.44
N ASP A 531 -5.53 -12.04 44.74
CA ASP A 531 -5.60 -11.18 43.54
C ASP A 531 -4.51 -10.07 43.50
N MET A 532 -4.15 -9.49 44.66
CA MET A 532 -2.97 -8.64 44.87
C MET A 532 -1.64 -9.07 44.21
N ILE A 533 -1.23 -10.35 44.16
CA ILE A 533 0.05 -10.73 43.51
C ILE A 533 -0.06 -10.58 42.00
N TYR A 534 -1.15 -11.08 41.40
CA TYR A 534 -1.41 -10.90 39.98
C TYR A 534 -1.57 -9.40 39.67
N GLU A 535 -2.31 -8.66 40.49
CA GLU A 535 -2.40 -7.20 40.38
C GLU A 535 -1.03 -6.51 40.38
N PHE A 536 -0.09 -6.96 41.21
CA PHE A 536 1.25 -6.40 41.25
C PHE A 536 2.02 -6.71 39.97
N ILE A 537 1.97 -7.96 39.49
CA ILE A 537 2.63 -8.38 38.24
C ILE A 537 2.06 -7.59 37.06
N PHE A 538 0.75 -7.64 36.86
CA PHE A 538 0.07 -7.03 35.72
C PHE A 538 0.03 -5.50 35.75
N LYS A 539 0.31 -4.87 36.91
CA LYS A 539 0.56 -3.44 36.98
C LYS A 539 1.77 -3.04 36.13
N TYR A 540 2.77 -3.91 35.99
CA TYR A 540 3.98 -3.64 35.20
C TYR A 540 3.91 -4.20 33.78
N LEU A 541 2.94 -5.07 33.47
CA LEU A 541 2.78 -5.65 32.14
C LEU A 541 1.96 -4.72 31.24
N SER A 542 2.52 -4.38 30.08
CA SER A 542 1.79 -3.74 28.99
C SER A 542 0.73 -4.69 28.40
N GLN A 543 -0.16 -4.18 27.57
CA GLN A 543 -1.10 -5.04 26.83
C GLN A 543 -0.37 -6.05 25.94
N ALA A 544 0.73 -5.63 25.29
CA ALA A 544 1.54 -6.48 24.45
C ALA A 544 2.23 -7.59 25.24
N ASP A 545 2.70 -7.31 26.46
CA ASP A 545 3.30 -8.33 27.33
C ASP A 545 2.28 -9.41 27.72
N ILE A 546 1.05 -9.00 28.03
CA ILE A 546 -0.05 -9.92 28.36
C ILE A 546 -0.41 -10.79 27.15
N GLU A 547 -0.51 -10.18 25.96
CA GLU A 547 -0.79 -10.92 24.73
C GLU A 547 0.34 -11.88 24.35
N PHE A 548 1.58 -11.48 24.58
CA PHE A 548 2.75 -12.35 24.39
C PHE A 548 2.69 -13.56 25.32
N LEU A 549 2.36 -13.37 26.61
CA LEU A 549 2.17 -14.46 27.57
C LEU A 549 1.09 -15.44 27.12
N ILE A 550 -0.04 -14.93 26.62
CA ILE A 550 -1.15 -15.77 26.14
C ILE A 550 -0.74 -16.54 24.86
N LYS A 551 -0.08 -15.88 23.90
CA LYS A 551 0.33 -16.52 22.64
C LYS A 551 1.43 -17.58 22.85
N SER A 552 2.35 -17.33 23.77
CA SER A 552 3.45 -18.25 24.07
C SER A 552 2.97 -19.53 24.74
N SER A 553 1.92 -19.50 25.56
CA SER A 553 1.32 -20.71 26.12
C SER A 553 0.59 -21.54 25.06
N GLN A 554 -0.14 -20.90 24.14
CA GLN A 554 -0.86 -21.59 23.06
C GLN A 554 0.08 -22.35 22.11
N ARG A 555 1.25 -21.78 21.80
CA ARG A 555 2.28 -22.47 21.00
C ARG A 555 2.88 -23.70 21.69
N ASN A 556 2.96 -23.70 23.02
CA ASN A 556 3.44 -24.85 23.78
C ASN A 556 2.41 -25.98 23.82
N ASP A 557 1.12 -25.67 23.87
CA ASP A 557 0.04 -26.67 23.78
C ASP A 557 -0.05 -27.32 22.39
N ASP A 558 0.19 -26.58 21.32
CA ASP A 558 0.21 -27.13 19.94
C ASP A 558 1.45 -28.03 19.70
N ASN A 559 2.59 -27.71 20.31
CA ASN A 559 3.78 -28.57 20.30
C ASN A 559 3.62 -29.80 21.20
N ALA A 560 2.88 -29.70 22.31
CA ALA A 560 2.60 -30.83 23.21
C ALA A 560 1.51 -31.79 22.67
N LYS A 561 0.64 -31.34 21.75
CA LYS A 561 -0.35 -32.17 21.05
C LYS A 561 0.18 -32.81 19.76
N SER A 562 1.36 -32.39 19.29
CA SER A 562 2.04 -32.94 18.10
C SER A 562 3.19 -33.89 18.43
N GLN A 563 3.41 -34.17 19.72
CA GLN A 563 4.20 -35.29 20.24
C GLN A 563 3.26 -36.34 20.82
#